data_AF-Q0CQZ9-F1
#
_entry.id   AF-Q0CQZ9-F1
#
_cell.length_a   1.000
_cell.length_b   1.000
_cell.length_c   1.000
_cell.angle_alpha   90.00
_cell.angle_beta   90.00
_cell.angle_gamma   90.00
#
_symmetry.space_group_name_H-M   'P 1'
#
loop_
_entity.id
_entity.type
_entity.pdbx_description
1 polymer ?
#
loop_
_entity_poly.entity_id
_entity_poly.type
_entity_poly.pdbx_seq_one_letter_code
_entity_poly.pdbx_strand_id
1 'polypeptide(L)'
;MLQTGKDLSGYCQGLIKTGLSRLPKEVPENHNLLPHQGSIQDHIRLIEISQEVMRKLIEDKRIQDAAAPVLLPPDFNKRNIYVSPDDPTVITGIIDWQSASIEPAFIYANDIPDFASLPEEPEKELEDAQVEPKTPSDKERERKDALICHQTYDVCMKGLAPKLRPARLLDQTLFRLFHYCHTTWGDSAPAVRQELIELSTCWKELGLQGSCPFSPTDEELERHARDYDDFEAVQRLKLLLKHALNTNSDGWVPNEEWEAAKEVHRELYDQWIETAREVQSSGEDLTVDKADKMWPFNAR
;
A
#
# COMPACT_ATOMS: atom_id res chain seq x y z
N MET A 1 -1.45 18.55 -6.68
CA MET A 1 -2.03 19.16 -5.47
C MET A 1 -3.52 18.87 -5.47
N LEU A 2 -3.99 18.02 -4.55
CA LEU A 2 -5.41 17.68 -4.42
C LEU A 2 -6.23 18.97 -4.25
N GLN A 3 -7.29 19.17 -5.04
CA GLN A 3 -8.26 20.23 -4.76
C GLN A 3 -9.04 19.81 -3.52
N THR A 4 -8.68 20.35 -2.36
CA THR A 4 -9.40 20.07 -1.12
C THR A 4 -10.79 20.72 -1.18
N GLY A 5 -11.83 19.90 -1.24
CA GLY A 5 -13.20 20.35 -1.10
C GLY A 5 -13.45 20.98 0.28
N LYS A 6 -14.43 21.89 0.37
CA LYS A 6 -14.82 22.51 1.65
C LYS A 6 -15.49 21.54 2.62
N ASP A 7 -15.90 20.37 2.12
CA ASP A 7 -16.57 19.31 2.85
C ASP A 7 -16.14 17.93 2.30
N LEU A 8 -16.59 16.85 2.95
CA LEU A 8 -16.26 15.48 2.59
C LEU A 8 -16.74 15.09 1.17
N SER A 9 -17.83 15.68 0.68
CA SER A 9 -18.31 15.43 -0.68
C SER A 9 -17.35 16.02 -1.71
N GLY A 10 -16.94 17.27 -1.51
CA GLY A 10 -15.94 17.93 -2.36
C GLY A 10 -14.59 17.22 -2.31
N TYR A 11 -14.21 16.67 -1.15
CA TYR A 11 -13.03 15.83 -1.01
C TYR A 11 -13.10 14.58 -1.91
N CYS A 12 -14.19 13.82 -1.84
CA CYS A 12 -14.41 12.64 -2.70
C CYS A 12 -14.35 13.01 -4.19
N GLN A 13 -14.99 14.11 -4.58
CA GLN A 13 -14.93 14.60 -5.97
C GLN A 13 -13.48 14.95 -6.39
N GLY A 14 -12.68 15.49 -5.47
CA GLY A 14 -11.26 15.75 -5.68
C GLY A 14 -10.46 14.47 -5.93
N LEU A 15 -10.72 13.41 -5.16
CA LEU A 15 -10.10 12.08 -5.36
C LEU A 15 -10.46 11.52 -6.74
N ILE A 16 -11.74 11.53 -7.12
CA ILE A 16 -12.21 11.02 -8.41
C ILE A 16 -11.58 11.78 -9.58
N LYS A 17 -11.58 13.13 -9.53
CA LYS A 17 -10.93 13.96 -10.56
C LYS A 17 -9.44 13.66 -10.65
N THR A 18 -8.78 13.46 -9.52
CA THR A 18 -7.35 13.13 -9.46
C THR A 18 -7.09 11.76 -10.10
N GLY A 19 -7.87 10.74 -9.76
CA GLY A 19 -7.80 9.41 -10.37
C GLY A 19 -7.93 9.47 -11.90
N LEU A 20 -8.97 10.13 -12.41
CA LEU A 20 -9.17 10.30 -13.85
C LEU A 20 -8.03 11.08 -14.52
N SER A 21 -7.51 12.12 -13.87
CA SER A 21 -6.43 12.94 -14.44
C SER A 21 -5.08 12.22 -14.54
N ARG A 22 -4.90 11.15 -13.75
CA ARG A 22 -3.67 10.34 -13.71
C ARG A 22 -3.69 9.18 -14.72
N LEU A 23 -4.84 8.90 -15.35
CA LEU A 23 -4.92 7.89 -16.39
C LEU A 23 -4.12 8.34 -17.63
N PRO A 24 -3.40 7.43 -18.30
CA PRO A 24 -2.75 7.74 -19.56
C PRO A 24 -3.80 8.01 -20.64
N LYS A 25 -3.48 8.91 -21.58
CA LYS A 25 -4.39 9.25 -22.70
C LYS A 25 -4.44 8.16 -23.77
N GLU A 26 -3.33 7.44 -23.93
CA GLU A 26 -3.14 6.37 -24.90
C GLU A 26 -2.41 5.22 -24.20
N VAL A 27 -2.57 4.01 -24.71
CA VAL A 27 -1.84 2.85 -24.19
C VAL A 27 -0.34 3.10 -24.43
N PRO A 28 0.51 3.11 -23.40
CA PRO A 28 1.92 3.42 -23.59
C PRO A 28 2.57 2.37 -24.49
N GLU A 29 3.06 2.77 -25.67
CA GLU A 29 3.66 1.87 -26.67
C GLU A 29 4.94 1.16 -26.17
N ASN A 30 5.62 1.72 -25.17
CA ASN A 30 6.93 1.28 -24.68
C ASN A 30 6.97 0.83 -23.21
N HIS A 31 5.83 0.74 -22.52
CA HIS A 31 5.78 0.08 -21.21
C HIS A 31 5.32 -1.36 -21.40
N ASN A 32 6.16 -2.31 -20.99
CA ASN A 32 5.71 -3.66 -20.65
C ASN A 32 4.72 -3.52 -19.49
N LEU A 33 3.43 -3.34 -19.82
CA LEU A 33 2.37 -3.28 -18.82
C LEU A 33 2.40 -4.59 -18.03
N LEU A 34 2.20 -4.48 -16.71
CA LEU A 34 2.06 -5.64 -15.85
C LEU A 34 0.88 -6.49 -16.38
N PRO A 35 0.96 -7.82 -16.32
CA PRO A 35 -0.13 -8.69 -16.78
C PRO A 35 -1.48 -8.33 -16.13
N HIS A 36 -1.43 -7.92 -14.86
CA HIS A 36 -2.57 -7.55 -14.03
C HIS A 36 -2.85 -6.03 -14.00
N GLN A 37 -2.24 -5.21 -14.87
CA GLN A 37 -2.39 -3.75 -14.84
C GLN A 37 -3.86 -3.32 -14.94
N GLY A 38 -4.61 -3.99 -15.82
CA GLY A 38 -5.95 -3.56 -16.26
C GLY A 38 -5.89 -2.59 -17.44
N SER A 39 -6.97 -2.55 -18.24
CA SER A 39 -7.09 -1.58 -19.34
C SER A 39 -7.47 -0.20 -18.82
N ILE A 40 -7.20 0.86 -19.61
CA ILE A 40 -7.66 2.22 -19.29
C ILE A 40 -9.17 2.26 -19.00
N GLN A 41 -9.96 1.50 -19.78
CA GLN A 41 -11.41 1.41 -19.58
C GLN A 41 -11.78 0.72 -18.26
N ASP A 42 -11.02 -0.28 -17.82
CA ASP A 42 -11.20 -0.92 -16.52
C ASP A 42 -10.97 0.08 -15.40
N HIS A 43 -9.91 0.90 -15.49
CA HIS A 43 -9.64 1.93 -14.49
C HIS A 43 -10.73 3.01 -14.47
N ILE A 44 -11.20 3.48 -15.63
CA ILE A 44 -12.33 4.42 -15.70
C ILE A 44 -13.54 3.84 -14.98
N ARG A 45 -13.92 2.59 -15.31
CA ARG A 45 -15.05 1.92 -14.67
C ARG A 45 -14.88 1.78 -13.16
N LEU A 46 -13.69 1.39 -12.69
CA LEU A 46 -13.40 1.27 -11.25
C LEU A 46 -13.51 2.62 -10.55
N ILE A 47 -13.04 3.71 -11.15
CA ILE A 47 -13.15 5.07 -10.60
C ILE A 47 -14.62 5.50 -10.53
N GLU A 48 -15.40 5.29 -11.59
CA GLU A 48 -16.83 5.63 -11.62
C GLU A 48 -17.64 4.85 -10.57
N ILE A 49 -17.37 3.55 -10.43
CA ILE A 49 -17.98 2.73 -9.38
C ILE A 49 -17.56 3.23 -8.00
N SER A 50 -16.27 3.55 -7.82
CA SER A 50 -15.74 4.09 -6.55
C SER A 50 -16.46 5.38 -6.18
N GLN A 51 -16.79 6.24 -7.15
CA GLN A 51 -17.56 7.45 -6.92
C GLN A 51 -18.96 7.14 -6.36
N GLU A 52 -19.69 6.19 -6.94
CA GLU A 52 -21.02 5.80 -6.46
C GLU A 52 -20.97 5.16 -5.07
N VAL A 53 -19.97 4.30 -4.82
CA VAL A 53 -19.76 3.68 -3.51
C VAL A 53 -19.41 4.74 -2.46
N MET A 54 -18.45 5.62 -2.73
CA MET A 54 -18.08 6.70 -1.81
C MET A 54 -19.26 7.62 -1.52
N ARG A 55 -20.12 7.91 -2.50
CA ARG A 55 -21.34 8.71 -2.28
C ARG A 55 -22.25 8.08 -1.23
N LYS A 56 -22.33 6.74 -1.18
CA LYS A 56 -23.07 6.01 -0.14
C LYS A 56 -22.35 5.99 1.20
N LEU A 57 -21.03 5.81 1.19
CA LEU A 57 -20.24 5.83 2.42
C LEU A 57 -20.35 7.18 3.15
N ILE A 58 -20.26 8.30 2.44
CA ILE A 58 -20.30 9.63 3.08
C ILE A 58 -21.69 10.04 3.60
N GLU A 59 -22.76 9.29 3.27
CA GLU A 59 -24.08 9.43 3.91
C GLU A 59 -24.07 8.87 5.35
N ASP A 60 -23.13 7.98 5.69
CA ASP A 60 -23.01 7.37 7.02
C ASP A 60 -22.43 8.36 8.04
N LYS A 61 -23.14 8.55 9.15
CA LYS A 61 -22.76 9.49 10.21
C LYS A 61 -21.42 9.13 10.87
N ARG A 62 -21.09 7.85 10.99
CA ARG A 62 -19.82 7.38 11.57
C ARG A 62 -18.63 7.82 10.71
N ILE A 63 -18.77 7.75 9.38
CA ILE A 63 -17.75 8.18 8.43
C ILE A 63 -17.60 9.70 8.47
N GLN A 64 -18.71 10.46 8.55
CA GLN A 64 -18.65 11.92 8.72
C GLN A 64 -17.93 12.32 10.00
N ASP A 65 -18.21 11.64 11.13
CA ASP A 65 -17.57 11.91 12.42
C ASP A 65 -16.08 11.52 12.42
N ALA A 66 -15.69 10.55 11.60
CA ALA A 66 -14.31 10.15 11.35
C ALA A 66 -13.55 11.06 10.37
N ALA A 67 -14.23 11.98 9.69
CA ALA A 67 -13.66 12.84 8.65
C ALA A 67 -13.12 14.19 9.17
N ALA A 68 -12.83 14.30 10.46
CA ALA A 68 -12.30 15.54 11.03
C ALA A 68 -11.02 15.98 10.29
N PRO A 69 -10.86 17.26 9.93
CA PRO A 69 -9.68 17.71 9.18
C PRO A 69 -8.42 17.63 10.04
N VAL A 70 -7.41 16.95 9.49
CA VAL A 70 -6.11 16.71 10.09
C VAL A 70 -5.01 17.06 9.09
N LEU A 71 -3.92 17.64 9.59
CA LEU A 71 -2.68 17.86 8.85
C LEU A 71 -1.61 17.01 9.51
N LEU A 72 -1.13 15.99 8.81
CA LEU A 72 -0.04 15.12 9.25
C LEU A 72 1.01 14.97 8.13
N PRO A 73 2.29 14.77 8.47
CA PRO A 73 3.30 14.39 7.49
C PRO A 73 2.91 13.02 6.89
N PRO A 74 2.80 12.90 5.56
CA PRO A 74 2.41 11.64 4.93
C PRO A 74 3.47 10.55 5.07
N ASP A 75 4.74 10.92 5.24
CA ASP A 75 5.85 9.97 5.49
C ASP A 75 6.42 10.16 6.90
N PHE A 76 5.60 9.91 7.92
CA PHE A 76 6.01 10.04 9.31
C PHE A 76 6.88 8.85 9.76
N ASN A 77 8.09 8.76 9.24
CA ASN A 77 9.07 7.72 9.57
C ASN A 77 10.24 8.26 10.41
N LYS A 78 11.04 7.37 11.01
CA LYS A 78 12.15 7.74 11.91
C LYS A 78 13.25 8.57 11.25
N ARG A 79 13.44 8.48 9.92
CA ARG A 79 14.44 9.27 9.18
C ARG A 79 14.03 10.75 9.08
N ASN A 80 12.74 11.02 9.23
CA ASN A 80 12.17 12.37 9.19
C ASN A 80 12.04 13.02 10.58
N ILE A 81 12.47 12.33 11.64
CA ILE A 81 12.43 12.83 13.03
C ILE A 81 13.85 13.07 13.53
N TYR A 82 14.17 14.33 13.80
CA TYR A 82 15.44 14.73 14.40
C TYR A 82 15.28 14.83 15.91
N VAL A 83 16.27 14.31 16.63
CA VAL A 83 16.34 14.34 18.10
C VAL A 83 17.62 15.03 18.56
N SER A 84 17.66 15.45 19.83
CA SER A 84 18.87 16.06 20.40
C SER A 84 19.99 15.02 20.54
N PRO A 85 21.25 15.36 20.21
CA PRO A 85 22.38 14.48 20.44
C PRO A 85 22.67 14.25 21.93
N ASP A 86 22.29 15.21 22.79
CA ASP A 86 22.48 15.12 24.24
C ASP A 86 21.33 14.39 24.94
N ASP A 87 20.12 14.42 24.36
CA ASP A 87 18.92 13.76 24.89
C ASP A 87 17.99 13.29 23.74
N PRO A 88 18.03 12.00 23.36
CA PRO A 88 17.25 11.49 22.23
C PRO A 88 15.73 11.44 22.51
N THR A 89 15.27 11.76 23.73
CA THR A 89 13.84 11.92 24.02
C THR A 89 13.28 13.27 23.57
N VAL A 90 14.16 14.24 23.27
CA VAL A 90 13.80 15.58 22.81
C VAL A 90 13.83 15.62 21.29
N ILE A 91 12.64 15.74 20.69
CA ILE A 91 12.50 16.01 19.25
C ILE A 91 12.92 17.45 18.96
N THR A 92 13.91 17.62 18.08
CA THR A 92 14.45 18.92 17.66
C THR A 92 13.87 19.38 16.32
N GLY A 93 13.33 18.45 15.52
CA GLY A 93 12.70 18.79 14.24
C GLY A 93 11.96 17.62 13.61
N ILE A 94 10.94 17.95 12.82
CA ILE A 94 10.22 17.00 11.95
C ILE A 94 10.26 17.61 10.55
N ILE A 95 10.80 16.88 9.59
CA ILE A 95 10.95 17.33 8.19
C ILE A 95 9.96 16.63 7.26
N ASP A 96 10.14 16.80 5.96
CA ASP A 96 9.39 16.09 4.91
C ASP A 96 7.91 16.50 4.79
N TRP A 97 7.62 17.78 5.07
CA TRP A 97 6.27 18.36 5.02
C TRP A 97 5.80 18.76 3.62
N GLN A 98 6.63 18.67 2.58
CA GLN A 98 6.31 19.20 1.25
C GLN A 98 5.12 18.51 0.55
N SER A 99 4.77 17.31 1.00
CA SER A 99 3.62 16.54 0.51
C SER A 99 2.42 16.57 1.46
N ALA A 100 2.51 17.29 2.59
CA ALA A 100 1.44 17.34 3.57
C ALA A 100 0.24 18.15 3.05
N SER A 101 -0.96 17.63 3.31
CA SER A 101 -2.24 18.27 3.00
C SER A 101 -3.20 18.14 4.17
N ILE A 102 -4.24 18.97 4.17
CA ILE A 102 -5.34 18.81 5.12
C ILE A 102 -6.26 17.74 4.55
N GLU A 103 -6.32 16.60 5.21
CA GLU A 103 -7.07 15.42 4.80
C GLU A 103 -8.06 15.01 5.90
N PRO A 104 -9.10 14.22 5.58
CA PRO A 104 -9.93 13.57 6.59
C PRO A 104 -9.09 12.69 7.53
N ALA A 105 -9.42 12.69 8.83
CA ALA A 105 -8.70 11.96 9.87
C ALA A 105 -8.52 10.46 9.54
N PHE A 106 -9.50 9.84 8.89
CA PHE A 106 -9.45 8.44 8.51
C PHE A 106 -8.32 8.10 7.52
N ILE A 107 -7.80 9.07 6.76
CA ILE A 107 -6.65 8.86 5.85
C ILE A 107 -5.38 8.51 6.62
N TYR A 108 -5.23 8.96 7.87
CA TYR A 108 -4.04 8.69 8.70
C TYR A 108 -4.32 7.75 9.86
N ALA A 109 -5.57 7.31 10.03
CA ALA A 109 -5.99 6.64 11.26
C ALA A 109 -5.28 5.31 11.47
N ASN A 110 -4.97 4.61 10.37
CA ASN A 110 -4.42 3.26 10.38
C ASN A 110 -2.95 3.20 9.98
N ASP A 111 -2.34 4.34 9.64
CA ASP A 111 -0.93 4.40 9.30
C ASP A 111 -0.11 4.20 10.58
N ILE A 112 0.73 3.18 10.58
CA ILE A 112 1.67 2.89 11.67
C ILE A 112 3.07 3.26 11.17
N PRO A 113 3.71 4.27 11.79
CA PRO A 113 5.08 4.64 11.52
C PRO A 113 6.06 3.48 11.67
N ASP A 114 7.14 3.49 10.89
CA ASP A 114 8.17 2.44 10.90
C ASP A 114 8.82 2.19 12.28
N PHE A 115 8.92 3.22 13.13
CA PHE A 115 9.42 3.09 14.51
C PHE A 115 8.42 2.44 15.49
N ALA A 116 7.15 2.32 15.09
CA ALA A 116 6.07 1.69 15.85
C ALA A 116 5.51 0.43 15.16
N SER A 117 6.03 0.09 13.99
CA SER A 117 5.71 -1.15 13.28
C SER A 117 6.33 -2.35 14.00
N LEU A 118 5.58 -3.44 14.05
CA LEU A 118 6.13 -4.72 14.47
C LEU A 118 7.13 -5.20 13.41
N PRO A 119 8.21 -5.90 13.80
CA PRO A 119 9.08 -6.54 12.84
C PRO A 119 8.25 -7.50 11.99
N GLU A 120 8.36 -7.39 10.67
CA GLU A 120 7.80 -8.40 9.78
C GLU A 120 8.47 -9.74 10.12
N GLU A 121 7.66 -10.78 10.36
CA GLU A 121 8.22 -12.12 10.43
C GLU A 121 8.69 -12.44 9.00
N PRO A 122 9.99 -12.69 8.79
CA PRO A 122 10.44 -13.06 7.46
C PRO A 122 9.66 -14.31 7.04
N GLU A 123 9.06 -14.25 5.85
CA GLU A 123 8.61 -15.47 5.17
C GLU A 123 9.79 -16.45 5.13
N LYS A 124 9.55 -17.76 5.23
CA LYS A 124 10.63 -18.76 5.32
C LYS A 124 11.68 -18.61 4.21
N GLU A 125 11.24 -18.16 3.03
CA GLU A 125 12.07 -17.89 1.85
C GLU A 125 13.07 -16.74 2.07
N LEU A 126 12.76 -15.78 2.95
CA LEU A 126 13.61 -14.64 3.33
C LEU A 126 14.57 -14.97 4.48
N GLU A 127 14.36 -16.06 5.22
CA GLU A 127 15.30 -16.52 6.26
C GLU A 127 16.59 -17.06 5.64
N ASP A 128 16.49 -17.73 4.49
CA ASP A 128 17.62 -18.33 3.78
C ASP A 128 18.53 -17.28 3.10
N ALA A 129 18.02 -16.06 2.86
CA ALA A 129 18.74 -14.96 2.21
C ALA A 129 19.46 -14.01 3.20
N GLN A 130 19.31 -14.18 4.52
CA GLN A 130 19.94 -13.29 5.51
C GLN A 130 21.41 -13.65 5.74
N VAL A 131 22.31 -12.68 5.46
CA VAL A 131 23.77 -12.84 5.48
C VAL A 131 24.37 -12.78 6.90
N GLU A 132 23.64 -12.34 7.93
CA GLU A 132 24.19 -12.28 9.30
C GLU A 132 23.27 -12.93 10.36
N PRO A 133 23.72 -14.00 11.04
CA PRO A 133 22.97 -14.59 12.14
C PRO A 133 23.11 -13.73 13.40
N LYS A 134 22.13 -12.86 13.67
CA LYS A 134 21.96 -12.28 15.03
C LYS A 134 21.73 -13.42 16.03
N THR A 135 22.27 -13.29 17.25
CA THR A 135 22.05 -14.30 18.29
C THR A 135 20.56 -14.39 18.63
N PRO A 136 20.02 -15.57 19.00
CA PRO A 136 18.62 -15.72 19.38
C PRO A 136 18.18 -14.74 20.49
N SER A 137 19.09 -14.45 21.42
CA SER A 137 18.86 -13.50 22.53
C SER A 137 18.68 -12.05 22.07
N ASP A 138 19.41 -11.61 21.03
CA ASP A 138 19.29 -10.24 20.53
C ASP A 138 18.00 -10.06 19.73
N LYS A 139 17.62 -11.08 18.92
CA LYS A 139 16.35 -11.09 18.19
C LYS A 139 15.14 -11.03 19.14
N GLU A 140 15.17 -11.77 20.24
CA GLU A 140 14.11 -11.73 21.27
C GLU A 140 13.98 -10.36 21.93
N ARG A 141 15.12 -9.73 22.24
CA ARG A 141 15.13 -8.38 22.82
C ARG A 141 14.57 -7.34 21.86
N GLU A 142 15.02 -7.34 20.60
CA GLU A 142 14.52 -6.41 19.58
C GLU A 142 13.01 -6.56 19.36
N ARG A 143 12.52 -7.81 19.28
CA ARG A 143 11.08 -8.11 19.19
C ARG A 143 10.31 -7.54 20.38
N LYS A 144 10.84 -7.71 21.59
CA LYS A 144 10.22 -7.19 22.80
C LYS A 144 10.18 -5.66 22.82
N ASP A 145 11.28 -5.00 22.46
CA ASP A 145 11.38 -3.54 22.41
C ASP A 145 10.42 -2.97 21.35
N ALA A 146 10.35 -3.59 20.16
CA ALA A 146 9.40 -3.21 19.11
C ALA A 146 7.94 -3.40 19.56
N LEU A 147 7.62 -4.48 20.27
CA LEU A 147 6.29 -4.71 20.82
C LEU A 147 5.89 -3.62 21.83
N ILE A 148 6.83 -3.22 22.71
CA ILE A 148 6.60 -2.13 23.66
C ILE A 148 6.36 -0.81 22.92
N CYS A 149 7.15 -0.50 21.90
CA CYS A 149 6.96 0.69 21.06
C CYS A 149 5.60 0.70 20.37
N HIS A 150 5.22 -0.41 19.74
CA HIS A 150 3.93 -0.58 19.07
C HIS A 150 2.75 -0.36 20.02
N GLN A 151 2.77 -1.03 21.19
CA GLN A 151 1.72 -0.90 22.21
C GLN A 151 1.65 0.53 22.76
N THR A 152 2.80 1.14 23.02
CA THR A 152 2.88 2.53 23.51
C THR A 152 2.32 3.49 22.48
N TYR A 153 2.68 3.32 21.20
CA TYR A 153 2.15 4.13 20.10
C TYR A 153 0.63 4.00 20.02
N ASP A 154 0.08 2.78 20.02
CA ASP A 154 -1.37 2.59 19.95
C ASP A 154 -2.12 3.23 21.13
N VAL A 155 -1.60 3.10 22.36
CA VAL A 155 -2.16 3.76 23.55
C VAL A 155 -2.09 5.28 23.42
N CYS A 156 -0.94 5.82 23.00
CA CYS A 156 -0.75 7.26 22.77
C CYS A 156 -1.71 7.79 21.70
N MET A 157 -1.88 7.08 20.58
CA MET A 157 -2.81 7.50 19.53
C MET A 157 -4.27 7.49 20.02
N LYS A 158 -4.66 6.50 20.83
CA LYS A 158 -6.01 6.45 21.42
C LYS A 158 -6.27 7.56 22.44
N GLY A 159 -5.25 7.96 23.21
CA GLY A 159 -5.38 8.94 24.30
C GLY A 159 -5.08 10.39 23.91
N LEU A 160 -4.10 10.60 23.04
CA LEU A 160 -3.51 11.91 22.72
C LEU A 160 -3.88 12.44 21.34
N ALA A 161 -4.45 11.60 20.45
CA ALA A 161 -4.92 12.03 19.13
C ALA A 161 -6.46 11.93 19.01
N PRO A 162 -7.22 12.78 19.73
CA PRO A 162 -8.68 12.68 19.78
C PRO A 162 -9.36 12.85 18.40
N LYS A 163 -8.73 13.56 17.46
CA LYS A 163 -9.23 13.71 16.09
C LYS A 163 -9.17 12.42 15.26
N LEU A 164 -8.20 11.55 15.52
CA LEU A 164 -8.04 10.28 14.80
C LEU A 164 -8.87 9.16 15.44
N ARG A 165 -9.24 9.32 16.72
CA ARG A 165 -9.92 8.30 17.50
C ARG A 165 -11.21 7.76 16.85
N PRO A 166 -12.13 8.58 16.31
CA PRO A 166 -13.35 8.05 15.69
C PRO A 166 -13.04 7.12 14.52
N ALA A 167 -12.07 7.48 13.68
CA ALA A 167 -11.63 6.64 12.57
C ALA A 167 -10.94 5.35 13.04
N ARG A 168 -10.07 5.41 14.06
CA ARG A 168 -9.38 4.23 14.62
C ARG A 168 -10.29 3.20 15.28
N LEU A 169 -11.52 3.57 15.63
CA LEU A 169 -12.51 2.68 16.24
C LEU A 169 -13.42 2.00 15.22
N LEU A 170 -13.33 2.41 13.96
CA LEU A 170 -14.14 1.90 12.87
C LEU A 170 -13.35 0.88 12.05
N ASP A 171 -14.08 0.01 11.37
CA ASP A 171 -13.48 -0.97 10.46
C ASP A 171 -12.79 -0.25 9.30
N GLN A 172 -11.56 -0.67 8.99
CA GLN A 172 -10.74 -0.02 7.97
C GLN A 172 -11.34 -0.16 6.57
N THR A 173 -12.11 -1.21 6.30
CA THR A 173 -12.77 -1.43 5.02
C THR A 173 -13.73 -0.28 4.66
N LEU A 174 -14.19 0.51 5.65
CA LEU A 174 -14.97 1.73 5.40
C LEU A 174 -14.15 2.86 4.76
N PHE A 175 -12.82 2.82 4.86
CA PHE A 175 -11.93 3.92 4.48
C PHE A 175 -10.96 3.57 3.35
N ARG A 176 -10.57 2.30 3.19
CA ARG A 176 -9.55 1.88 2.21
C ARG A 176 -9.82 2.40 0.79
N LEU A 177 -11.08 2.41 0.35
CA LEU A 177 -11.45 2.95 -0.96
C LEU A 177 -11.00 4.41 -1.19
N PHE A 178 -10.98 5.24 -0.14
CA PHE A 178 -10.52 6.64 -0.19
C PHE A 178 -9.00 6.72 -0.43
N HIS A 179 -8.23 5.73 0.01
CA HIS A 179 -6.78 5.67 -0.21
C HIS A 179 -6.46 5.31 -1.67
N TYR A 180 -7.20 4.38 -2.27
CA TYR A 180 -6.78 3.77 -3.55
C TYR A 180 -7.48 4.33 -4.80
N CYS A 181 -8.70 4.86 -4.70
CA CYS A 181 -9.48 5.23 -5.89
C CYS A 181 -8.83 6.31 -6.78
N HIS A 182 -7.89 7.09 -6.24
CA HIS A 182 -7.19 8.16 -6.94
C HIS A 182 -5.79 7.75 -7.44
N THR A 183 -5.34 6.53 -7.16
CA THR A 183 -4.04 5.96 -7.54
C THR A 183 -4.17 4.71 -8.39
N THR A 184 -5.39 4.39 -8.88
CA THR A 184 -5.74 3.15 -9.61
C THR A 184 -4.76 2.75 -10.72
N TRP A 185 -4.18 3.72 -11.45
CA TRP A 185 -3.22 3.44 -12.50
C TRP A 185 -1.84 3.04 -11.95
N GLY A 186 -1.37 3.73 -10.90
CA GLY A 186 -0.09 3.41 -10.25
C GLY A 186 -0.15 2.09 -9.49
N ASP A 187 -1.28 1.80 -8.86
CA ASP A 187 -1.46 0.63 -8.01
C ASP A 187 -1.98 -0.61 -8.76
N SER A 188 -2.26 -0.48 -10.06
CA SER A 188 -2.99 -1.47 -10.88
C SER A 188 -4.48 -1.64 -10.50
N ALA A 189 -5.27 -2.12 -11.46
CA ALA A 189 -6.70 -2.32 -11.28
C ALA A 189 -7.10 -3.30 -10.15
N PRO A 190 -6.35 -4.40 -9.90
CA PRO A 190 -6.69 -5.34 -8.83
C PRO A 190 -6.68 -4.72 -7.43
N ALA A 191 -5.78 -3.78 -7.14
CA ALA A 191 -5.72 -3.15 -5.82
C ALA A 191 -7.05 -2.50 -5.44
N VAL A 192 -7.60 -1.64 -6.31
CA VAL A 192 -8.87 -0.95 -6.04
C VAL A 192 -10.06 -1.91 -6.13
N ARG A 193 -9.99 -2.89 -7.03
CA ARG A 193 -11.06 -3.88 -7.18
C ARG A 193 -11.17 -4.78 -5.95
N GLN A 194 -10.06 -5.16 -5.33
CA GLN A 194 -10.04 -5.92 -4.08
C GLN A 194 -10.78 -5.17 -2.97
N GLU A 195 -10.48 -3.88 -2.80
CA GLU A 195 -11.16 -3.05 -1.79
C GLU A 195 -12.67 -2.94 -2.02
N LEU A 196 -13.10 -2.81 -3.28
CA LEU A 196 -14.51 -2.81 -3.64
C LEU A 196 -15.16 -4.17 -3.37
N ILE A 197 -14.48 -5.29 -3.66
CA ILE A 197 -14.98 -6.65 -3.39
C ILE A 197 -15.15 -6.86 -1.88
N GLU A 198 -14.12 -6.59 -1.08
CA GLU A 198 -14.17 -6.73 0.37
C GLU A 198 -15.29 -5.90 0.98
N LEU A 199 -15.37 -4.61 0.61
CA LEU A 199 -16.42 -3.71 1.07
C LEU A 199 -17.81 -4.18 0.65
N SER A 200 -17.98 -4.68 -0.57
CA SER A 200 -19.28 -5.19 -1.03
C SER A 200 -19.71 -6.45 -0.27
N THR A 201 -18.75 -7.30 0.10
CA THR A 201 -18.98 -8.56 0.81
C THR A 201 -19.44 -8.29 2.25
N CYS A 202 -18.77 -7.38 2.96
CA CYS A 202 -19.09 -7.05 4.34
C CYS A 202 -20.10 -5.90 4.50
N TRP A 203 -20.68 -5.36 3.41
CA TRP A 203 -21.55 -4.17 3.43
C TRP A 203 -22.64 -4.21 4.51
N LYS A 204 -23.33 -5.35 4.63
CA LYS A 204 -24.41 -5.55 5.63
C LYS A 204 -23.87 -5.68 7.05
N GLU A 205 -22.74 -6.36 7.22
CA GLU A 205 -22.09 -6.58 8.52
C GLU A 205 -21.53 -5.27 9.09
N LEU A 206 -21.04 -4.39 8.20
CA LEU A 206 -20.64 -3.02 8.53
C LEU A 206 -21.82 -2.11 8.88
N GLY A 207 -23.06 -2.57 8.72
CA GLY A 207 -24.28 -1.82 9.04
C GLY A 207 -24.60 -0.67 8.06
N LEU A 208 -24.07 -0.73 6.84
CA LEU A 208 -24.33 0.27 5.81
C LEU A 208 -25.74 0.13 5.24
N GLN A 209 -26.38 1.26 4.94
CA GLN A 209 -27.76 1.29 4.45
C GLN A 209 -27.84 0.91 2.96
N GLY A 210 -28.91 0.20 2.60
CA GLY A 210 -29.16 -0.22 1.22
C GLY A 210 -28.21 -1.32 0.73
N SER A 211 -28.09 -1.47 -0.58
CA SER A 211 -27.14 -2.39 -1.23
C SER A 211 -25.87 -1.63 -1.66
N CYS A 212 -24.73 -2.33 -1.64
CA CYS A 212 -23.51 -1.80 -2.23
C CYS A 212 -23.73 -1.51 -3.73
N PRO A 213 -23.34 -0.31 -4.23
CA PRO A 213 -23.39 -0.03 -5.67
C PRO A 213 -22.49 -0.94 -6.52
N PHE A 214 -21.43 -1.49 -5.92
CA PHE A 214 -20.59 -2.49 -6.57
C PHE A 214 -21.15 -3.90 -6.31
N SER A 215 -21.51 -4.58 -7.39
CA SER A 215 -22.04 -5.94 -7.37
C SER A 215 -21.40 -6.72 -8.53
N PRO A 216 -20.19 -7.27 -8.33
CA PRO A 216 -19.49 -8.00 -9.39
C PRO A 216 -20.20 -9.30 -9.73
N THR A 217 -20.08 -9.76 -10.98
CA THR A 217 -20.53 -11.10 -11.37
C THR A 217 -19.51 -12.17 -10.97
N ASP A 218 -19.94 -13.44 -10.94
CA ASP A 218 -19.04 -14.56 -10.66
C ASP A 218 -17.85 -14.60 -11.64
N GLU A 219 -18.08 -14.30 -12.92
CA GLU A 219 -17.01 -14.20 -13.93
C GLU A 219 -16.02 -13.06 -13.62
N GLU A 220 -16.51 -11.93 -13.11
CA GLU A 220 -15.65 -10.81 -12.71
C GLU A 220 -14.82 -11.15 -11.47
N LEU A 221 -15.39 -11.91 -10.53
CA LEU A 221 -14.70 -12.39 -9.34
C LEU A 221 -13.62 -13.43 -9.71
N GLU A 222 -13.94 -14.37 -10.59
CA GLU A 222 -12.97 -15.37 -11.07
C GLU A 222 -11.81 -14.73 -11.82
N ARG A 223 -12.10 -13.72 -12.66
CA ARG A 223 -11.05 -12.97 -13.34
C ARG A 223 -10.21 -12.17 -12.35
N HIS A 224 -10.86 -11.48 -11.41
CA HIS A 224 -10.16 -10.74 -10.37
C HIS A 224 -9.25 -11.64 -9.54
N ALA A 225 -9.68 -12.84 -9.17
CA ALA A 225 -8.85 -13.76 -8.40
C ALA A 225 -7.51 -14.05 -9.11
N ARG A 226 -7.54 -14.31 -10.42
CA ARG A 226 -6.32 -14.51 -11.22
C ARG A 226 -5.45 -13.26 -11.29
N ASP A 227 -6.06 -12.10 -11.59
CA ASP A 227 -5.32 -10.83 -11.67
C ASP A 227 -4.72 -10.45 -10.30
N TYR A 228 -5.42 -10.77 -9.21
CA TYR A 228 -5.02 -10.46 -7.85
C TYR A 228 -3.88 -11.37 -7.37
N ASP A 229 -3.89 -12.66 -7.72
CA ASP A 229 -2.79 -13.58 -7.47
C ASP A 229 -1.49 -13.08 -8.13
N ASP A 230 -1.57 -12.64 -9.40
CA ASP A 230 -0.43 -12.03 -10.11
C ASP A 230 0.01 -10.72 -9.44
N PHE A 231 -0.94 -9.88 -9.02
CA PHE A 231 -0.65 -8.63 -8.32
C PHE A 231 0.07 -8.87 -6.99
N GLU A 232 -0.40 -9.83 -6.17
CA GLU A 232 0.25 -10.20 -4.92
C GLU A 232 1.65 -10.76 -5.15
N ALA A 233 1.85 -11.61 -6.16
CA ALA A 233 3.15 -12.13 -6.51
C ALA A 233 4.15 -11.01 -6.84
N VAL A 234 3.72 -9.98 -7.59
CA VAL A 234 4.55 -8.79 -7.86
C VAL A 234 4.83 -7.98 -6.57
N GLN A 235 3.86 -7.84 -5.67
CA GLN A 235 4.10 -7.14 -4.39
C GLN A 235 5.09 -7.89 -3.50
N ARG A 236 4.95 -9.23 -3.38
CA ARG A 236 5.89 -10.08 -2.64
C ARG A 236 7.30 -10.00 -3.23
N LEU A 237 7.42 -10.05 -4.56
CA LEU A 237 8.69 -9.90 -5.25
C LEU A 237 9.33 -8.52 -4.98
N LYS A 238 8.55 -7.42 -5.03
CA LYS A 238 9.04 -6.09 -4.68
C LYS A 238 9.53 -6.01 -3.23
N LEU A 239 8.80 -6.62 -2.30
CA LEU A 239 9.19 -6.66 -0.89
C LEU A 239 10.49 -7.44 -0.71
N LEU A 240 10.60 -8.62 -1.31
CA LEU A 240 11.82 -9.42 -1.32
C LEU A 240 13.02 -8.63 -1.84
N LEU A 241 12.87 -7.97 -3.00
CA LEU A 241 13.93 -7.16 -3.59
C LEU A 241 14.30 -5.97 -2.73
N LYS A 242 13.32 -5.31 -2.09
CA LYS A 242 13.55 -4.22 -1.14
C LYS A 242 14.45 -4.67 0.01
N HIS A 243 14.19 -5.86 0.57
CA HIS A 243 15.00 -6.43 1.65
C HIS A 243 16.37 -6.89 1.18
N ALA A 244 16.44 -7.67 0.08
CA ALA A 244 17.68 -8.25 -0.40
C ALA A 244 18.68 -7.19 -0.90
N LEU A 245 18.18 -6.11 -1.52
CA LEU A 245 18.99 -5.01 -2.03
C LEU A 245 19.17 -3.87 -1.03
N ASN A 246 18.63 -4.01 0.20
CA ASN A 246 18.62 -2.96 1.22
C ASN A 246 18.17 -1.59 0.66
N THR A 247 17.12 -1.61 -0.16
CA THR A 247 16.62 -0.44 -0.89
C THR A 247 15.26 0.02 -0.37
N ASN A 248 14.73 1.12 -0.90
CA ASN A 248 13.37 1.59 -0.66
C ASN A 248 12.42 1.14 -1.79
N SER A 249 11.15 1.57 -1.74
CA SER A 249 10.16 1.24 -2.78
C SER A 249 10.54 1.75 -4.18
N ASP A 250 11.43 2.73 -4.26
CA ASP A 250 11.85 3.37 -5.51
C ASP A 250 13.12 2.73 -6.10
N GLY A 251 13.70 1.73 -5.42
CA GLY A 251 14.91 1.04 -5.87
C GLY A 251 16.18 1.89 -5.74
N TRP A 252 16.19 2.93 -4.89
CA TRP A 252 17.36 3.77 -4.68
C TRP A 252 18.45 3.05 -3.86
N VAL A 253 19.69 3.11 -4.33
CA VAL A 253 20.86 2.51 -3.67
C VAL A 253 22.02 3.54 -3.68
N PRO A 254 22.83 3.65 -2.61
CA PRO A 254 24.04 4.48 -2.61
C PRO A 254 25.02 4.09 -3.73
N ASN A 255 25.77 5.07 -4.25
CA ASN A 255 26.72 4.82 -5.35
C ASN A 255 27.79 3.79 -4.98
N GLU A 256 28.18 3.74 -3.71
CA GLU A 256 29.18 2.82 -3.17
C GLU A 256 28.69 1.37 -3.15
N GLU A 257 27.38 1.16 -3.05
CA GLU A 257 26.73 -0.15 -2.97
C GLU A 257 26.16 -0.60 -4.34
N TRP A 258 26.16 0.30 -5.34
CA TRP A 258 25.53 0.08 -6.64
C TRP A 258 26.00 -1.18 -7.37
N GLU A 259 27.32 -1.42 -7.42
CA GLU A 259 27.86 -2.61 -8.09
C GLU A 259 27.43 -3.90 -7.39
N ALA A 260 27.44 -3.93 -6.06
CA ALA A 260 26.97 -5.08 -5.29
C ALA A 260 25.46 -5.32 -5.46
N ALA A 261 24.66 -4.25 -5.44
CA ALA A 261 23.22 -4.34 -5.65
C ALA A 261 22.86 -4.86 -7.04
N LYS A 262 23.61 -4.49 -8.09
CA LYS A 262 23.42 -5.03 -9.45
C LYS A 262 23.69 -6.54 -9.53
N GLU A 263 24.73 -7.03 -8.86
CA GLU A 263 25.03 -8.46 -8.83
C GLU A 263 23.87 -9.23 -8.18
N VAL A 264 23.44 -8.81 -6.98
CA VAL A 264 22.30 -9.43 -6.28
C VAL A 264 21.01 -9.32 -7.08
N HIS A 265 20.74 -8.18 -7.72
CA HIS A 265 19.56 -7.99 -8.57
C HIS A 265 19.52 -8.98 -9.74
N ARG A 266 20.66 -9.19 -10.42
CA ARG A 266 20.78 -10.16 -11.51
C ARG A 266 20.61 -11.60 -11.02
N GLU A 267 21.22 -11.95 -9.88
CA GLU A 267 21.08 -13.30 -9.31
C GLU A 267 19.62 -13.61 -8.96
N LEU A 268 18.91 -12.67 -8.32
CA LEU A 268 17.49 -12.82 -7.99
C LEU A 268 16.62 -12.87 -9.25
N TYR A 269 16.99 -12.12 -10.29
CA TYR A 269 16.30 -12.19 -11.59
C TYR A 269 16.43 -13.56 -12.23
N ASP A 270 17.64 -14.10 -12.27
CA ASP A 270 17.90 -15.42 -12.84
C ASP A 270 17.15 -16.52 -12.07
N GLN A 271 17.10 -16.43 -10.74
CA GLN A 271 16.31 -17.34 -9.88
C GLN A 271 14.81 -17.24 -10.15
N TRP A 272 14.28 -16.02 -10.29
CA TRP A 272 12.88 -15.78 -10.62
C TRP A 272 12.49 -16.39 -11.97
N ILE A 273 13.32 -16.19 -12.99
CA ILE A 273 13.09 -16.75 -14.32
C ILE A 273 13.24 -18.28 -14.32
N GLU A 274 14.18 -18.85 -13.58
CA GLU A 274 14.32 -20.30 -13.47
C GLU A 274 13.10 -20.93 -12.79
N THR A 275 12.62 -20.32 -11.70
CA THR A 275 11.36 -20.75 -11.04
C THR A 275 10.20 -20.74 -12.04
N ALA A 276 10.09 -19.69 -12.87
CA ALA A 276 9.07 -19.64 -13.90
C ALA A 276 9.22 -20.74 -14.96
N ARG A 277 10.44 -21.16 -15.32
CA ARG A 277 10.66 -22.30 -16.25
C ARG A 277 10.19 -23.61 -15.63
N GLU A 278 10.49 -23.85 -14.35
CA GLU A 278 10.08 -25.05 -13.62
C GLU A 278 8.54 -25.14 -13.51
N VAL A 279 7.90 -24.03 -13.13
CA VAL A 279 6.43 -23.93 -13.02
C VAL A 279 5.75 -24.09 -14.38
N GLN A 280 6.28 -23.45 -15.44
CA GLN A 280 5.78 -23.61 -16.80
C GLN A 280 5.88 -25.06 -17.28
N SER A 281 6.96 -25.77 -16.94
CA SER A 281 7.13 -27.18 -17.30
C SER A 281 6.14 -28.11 -16.60
N SER A 282 5.59 -27.66 -15.46
CA SER A 282 4.58 -28.37 -14.66
C SER A 282 3.14 -28.11 -15.14
N GLY A 283 2.95 -27.25 -16.14
CA GLY A 283 1.65 -26.95 -16.75
C GLY A 283 0.83 -25.87 -16.05
N GLU A 284 1.45 -25.08 -15.18
CA GLU A 284 0.82 -23.94 -14.49
C GLU A 284 0.93 -22.63 -15.31
N ASP A 285 0.21 -21.59 -14.89
CA ASP A 285 -0.01 -20.35 -15.66
C ASP A 285 1.19 -19.38 -15.69
N LEU A 286 2.22 -19.60 -14.86
CA LEU A 286 3.41 -18.75 -14.86
C LEU A 286 4.38 -19.17 -15.97
N THR A 287 4.42 -18.38 -17.05
CA THR A 287 5.38 -18.54 -18.15
C THR A 287 6.59 -17.63 -17.98
N VAL A 288 7.71 -17.94 -18.64
CA VAL A 288 8.90 -17.06 -18.66
C VAL A 288 8.57 -15.64 -19.13
N ASP A 289 7.76 -15.49 -20.17
CA ASP A 289 7.36 -14.16 -20.70
C ASP A 289 6.49 -13.39 -19.70
N LYS A 290 5.64 -14.09 -18.93
CA LYS A 290 4.82 -13.49 -17.87
C LYS A 290 5.71 -13.05 -16.70
N ALA A 291 6.61 -13.92 -16.26
CA ALA A 291 7.58 -13.65 -15.20
C ALA A 291 8.51 -12.48 -15.55
N ASP A 292 8.98 -12.40 -16.80
CA ASP A 292 9.80 -11.30 -17.32
C ASP A 292 9.10 -9.94 -17.15
N LYS A 293 7.80 -9.88 -17.46
CA LYS A 293 6.96 -8.67 -17.32
C LYS A 293 6.64 -8.33 -15.87
N MET A 294 6.55 -9.32 -14.98
CA MET A 294 6.26 -9.14 -13.56
C MET A 294 7.44 -8.59 -12.77
N TRP A 295 8.66 -8.72 -13.28
CA TRP A 295 9.86 -8.28 -12.61
C TRP A 295 9.91 -6.75 -12.41
N PRO A 296 10.06 -6.26 -11.16
CA PRO A 296 10.17 -4.84 -10.88
C PRO A 296 11.61 -4.34 -11.06
N PHE A 297 11.79 -3.02 -11.23
CA PHE A 297 13.08 -2.32 -11.39
C PHE A 297 13.86 -2.74 -12.64
N ASN A 298 13.68 -1.98 -13.72
CA ASN A 298 14.35 -2.23 -14.99
C ASN A 298 15.80 -1.70 -14.95
N ALA A 299 16.69 -2.46 -14.31
CA ALA A 299 18.14 -2.20 -14.24
C ALA A 299 18.96 -3.24 -15.02
N ARG A 300 18.30 -4.00 -15.90
CA ARG A 300 18.89 -5.09 -16.70
C ARG A 300 19.77 -4.57 -17.83
#